data_AF-A0A8S2L5W6-F1
#
_entry.id   AF-A0A8S2L5W6-F1
#
_cell.length_a   1.000
_cell.length_b   1.000
_cell.length_c   1.000
_cell.angle_alpha   90.00
_cell.angle_beta   90.00
_cell.angle_gamma   90.00
#
_symmetry.space_group_name_H-M   'P 1'
#
loop_
_entity.id
_entity.type
_entity.pdbx_description
1 polymer ?
#
loop_
_entity_poly.entity_id
_entity_poly.type
_entity_poly.pdbx_seq_one_letter_code
_entity_poly.pdbx_strand_id
1 'polypeptide(L)'
;FRLKSPKELLLRDQPYFRKAKLELNLDTEVKSISFHSKTVTYQTLGKQLKSEQYDYLVLATGLRPRQLSKNINGQELRGIHVLRSLEDANNIVNKVKQEQTKNIVIIGQSFIGLELCGWLTTG
;
A
#
# COMPACT_ATOMS: atom_id res chain seq x y z
N PHE A 1 -1.20 4.88 -22.21
CA PHE A 1 -2.02 4.71 -20.99
C PHE A 1 -1.75 5.85 -20.01
N ARG A 2 -2.79 6.48 -19.44
CA ARG A 2 -2.64 7.51 -18.38
C ARG A 2 -2.90 6.87 -17.03
N LEU A 3 -2.05 7.14 -16.04
CA LEU A 3 -2.31 6.74 -14.65
C LEU A 3 -3.55 7.49 -14.16
N LYS A 4 -4.55 6.73 -13.70
CA LYS A 4 -5.75 7.29 -13.06
C LYS A 4 -5.35 8.04 -11.80
N SER A 5 -6.02 9.15 -11.53
CA SER A 5 -5.84 9.86 -10.26
C SER A 5 -6.31 8.98 -9.09
N PRO A 6 -5.81 9.22 -7.86
CA PRO A 6 -6.25 8.49 -6.68
C PRO A 6 -7.78 8.47 -6.53
N LYS A 7 -8.46 9.59 -6.85
CA LYS A 7 -9.92 9.70 -6.78
C LYS A 7 -10.65 8.78 -7.76
N GLU A 8 -10.11 8.64 -8.97
CA GLU A 8 -10.67 7.76 -10.02
C GLU A 8 -10.46 6.26 -9.72
N LEU A 9 -9.58 5.94 -8.77
CA LEU A 9 -9.31 4.57 -8.32
C LEU A 9 -10.16 4.17 -7.10
N LEU A 10 -10.85 5.12 -6.47
CA LEU A 10 -11.68 4.82 -5.31
C LEU A 10 -12.91 4.02 -5.73
N LEU A 11 -13.10 2.85 -5.11
CA LEU A 11 -14.32 2.06 -5.27
C LEU A 11 -15.55 2.76 -4.65
N ARG A 12 -15.34 3.51 -3.57
CA ARG A 12 -16.34 4.28 -2.83
C ARG A 12 -15.73 5.61 -2.40
N ASP A 13 -16.51 6.68 -2.51
CA ASP A 13 -16.12 8.02 -2.13
C ASP A 13 -16.55 8.35 -0.68
N GLN A 14 -16.09 9.48 -0.14
CA GLN A 14 -16.47 9.91 1.21
C GLN A 14 -17.99 10.02 1.45
N PRO A 15 -18.80 10.57 0.51
CA PRO A 15 -20.26 10.60 0.64
C PRO A 15 -20.88 9.26 0.97
N TYR A 16 -20.40 8.16 0.37
CA TYR A 16 -20.87 6.81 0.67
C TYR A 16 -20.73 6.45 2.16
N PHE A 17 -19.54 6.66 2.73
CA PHE A 17 -19.27 6.31 4.14
C PHE A 17 -20.07 7.17 5.12
N ARG A 18 -20.25 8.48 4.81
CA ARG A 18 -21.09 9.37 5.61
C ARG A 18 -22.54 8.91 5.62
N LYS A 19 -23.09 8.52 4.46
CA LYS A 19 -24.46 7.99 4.34
C LYS A 19 -24.63 6.69 5.14
N ALA A 20 -23.60 5.84 5.16
CA ALA A 20 -23.57 4.61 5.92
C ALA A 20 -23.37 4.81 7.44
N LYS A 21 -23.24 6.06 7.92
CA LYS A 21 -22.93 6.41 9.32
C LYS A 21 -21.65 5.74 9.83
N LEU A 22 -20.65 5.62 8.95
CA LEU A 22 -19.34 5.08 9.29
C LEU A 22 -18.39 6.23 9.60
N GLU A 23 -17.74 6.15 10.76
CA GLU A 23 -16.63 7.04 11.11
C GLU A 23 -15.35 6.53 10.44
N LEU A 24 -14.74 7.39 9.62
CA LEU A 24 -13.54 7.05 8.88
C LEU A 24 -12.35 7.85 9.43
N ASN A 25 -11.49 7.16 10.18
CA ASN A 25 -10.26 7.73 10.72
C ASN A 25 -9.10 7.42 9.77
N LEU A 26 -8.92 8.26 8.75
CA LEU A 26 -7.75 8.22 7.87
C LEU A 26 -6.49 8.69 8.61
N ASP A 27 -5.32 8.42 8.02
CA ASP A 27 -4.01 8.77 8.57
C ASP A 27 -3.82 8.31 10.02
N THR A 28 -4.51 7.23 10.40
CA THR A 28 -4.55 6.69 11.76
C THR A 28 -4.09 5.25 11.74
N GLU A 29 -2.98 4.98 12.43
CA GLU A 29 -2.36 3.67 12.50
C GLU A 29 -2.64 3.02 13.85
N VAL A 30 -3.21 1.81 13.85
CA VAL A 30 -3.34 0.99 15.05
C VAL A 30 -1.96 0.42 15.39
N LYS A 31 -1.45 0.75 16.59
CA LYS A 31 -0.12 0.36 17.08
C LYS A 31 -0.15 -0.93 17.89
N SER A 32 -1.22 -1.16 18.64
CA SER A 32 -1.37 -2.39 19.42
C SER A 32 -2.84 -2.71 19.72
N ILE A 33 -3.09 -3.97 20.07
CA ILE A 33 -4.42 -4.49 20.40
C ILE A 33 -4.29 -5.35 21.65
N SER A 34 -5.07 -5.05 22.68
CA SER A 34 -5.26 -5.90 23.84
C SER A 34 -6.59 -6.65 23.68
N PHE A 35 -6.53 -7.96 23.49
CA PHE A 35 -7.73 -8.80 23.41
C PHE A 35 -8.33 -9.09 24.77
N HIS A 36 -7.53 -9.08 25.83
CA HIS A 36 -8.00 -9.28 27.20
C HIS A 36 -8.87 -8.11 27.66
N SER A 37 -8.38 -6.86 27.50
CA SER A 37 -9.12 -5.66 27.87
C SER A 37 -9.98 -5.09 26.73
N LYS A 38 -10.07 -5.80 25.60
CA LYS A 38 -10.75 -5.38 24.37
C LYS A 38 -10.46 -3.91 24.00
N THR A 39 -9.18 -3.56 23.92
CA THR A 39 -8.74 -2.18 23.67
C THR A 39 -7.84 -2.12 22.44
N VAL A 40 -8.04 -1.13 21.58
CA VAL A 40 -7.10 -0.76 20.50
C VAL A 40 -6.35 0.50 20.90
N THR A 41 -5.05 0.52 20.64
CA THR A 41 -4.22 1.73 20.76
C THR A 41 -3.82 2.17 19.37
N TYR A 42 -4.09 3.43 19.03
CA TYR A 42 -3.84 3.98 17.71
C TYR A 42 -3.21 5.37 17.78
N GLN A 43 -2.63 5.80 16.67
CA GLN A 43 -2.04 7.12 16.52
C GLN A 43 -2.44 7.72 15.18
N THR A 44 -3.10 8.87 15.21
CA THR A 44 -3.29 9.72 14.03
C THR A 44 -2.00 10.48 13.75
N LEU A 45 -1.62 10.63 12.48
CA LEU A 45 -0.41 11.32 12.06
C LEU A 45 -0.29 12.70 12.72
N GLY A 46 0.86 12.97 13.34
CA GLY A 46 1.14 14.22 14.06
C GLY A 46 0.40 14.39 15.39
N LYS A 47 -0.36 13.39 15.85
CA LYS A 47 -1.08 13.42 17.14
C LYS A 47 -0.51 12.41 18.13
N GLN A 48 -0.91 12.57 19.38
CA GLN A 48 -0.59 11.66 20.47
C GLN A 48 -1.31 10.31 20.31
N LEU A 49 -0.75 9.28 20.93
CA LEU A 49 -1.40 7.97 21.03
C LEU A 49 -2.72 8.08 21.81
N LYS A 50 -3.71 7.34 21.37
CA LYS A 50 -5.02 7.19 22.02
C LYS A 50 -5.39 5.72 22.14
N SER A 51 -6.24 5.40 23.10
CA SER A 51 -6.78 4.06 23.30
C SER A 51 -8.30 4.11 23.36
N GLU A 52 -8.93 3.09 22.80
CA GLU A 52 -10.39 2.98 22.69
C GLU A 52 -10.84 1.53 22.88
N GLN A 53 -11.95 1.32 23.57
CA GLN A 53 -12.53 -0.01 23.76
C GLN A 53 -13.37 -0.42 22.55
N TYR A 54 -13.47 -1.73 22.32
CA TYR A 54 -14.32 -2.30 21.28
C TYR A 54 -15.16 -3.45 21.81
N ASP A 55 -16.37 -3.61 21.27
CA ASP A 55 -17.15 -4.83 21.46
C ASP A 55 -16.74 -5.93 20.49
N TYR A 56 -16.56 -5.52 19.22
CA TYR A 56 -16.16 -6.36 18.10
C TYR A 56 -15.02 -5.71 17.33
N LEU A 57 -14.06 -6.53 16.90
CA LEU A 57 -12.88 -6.10 16.16
C LEU A 57 -12.74 -6.93 14.89
N VAL A 58 -12.69 -6.25 13.75
CA VAL A 58 -12.44 -6.86 12.44
C VAL A 58 -11.03 -6.49 11.98
N LEU A 59 -10.20 -7.51 11.75
CA LEU A 59 -8.85 -7.31 11.21
C LEU A 59 -8.88 -7.40 9.69
N ALA A 60 -8.81 -6.23 9.05
CA ALA A 60 -8.76 -6.09 7.58
C ALA A 60 -7.48 -5.36 7.13
N THR A 61 -6.34 -5.65 7.78
CA THR A 61 -5.06 -4.94 7.58
C THR A 61 -4.36 -5.28 6.26
N GLY A 62 -4.86 -6.27 5.51
CA GLY A 62 -4.32 -6.68 4.23
C GLY A 62 -2.95 -7.37 4.35
N LEU A 63 -2.16 -7.30 3.27
CA LEU A 63 -0.87 -7.97 3.13
C LEU A 63 0.20 -6.98 2.65
N ARG A 64 1.46 -7.26 3.02
CA ARG A 64 2.66 -6.55 2.56
C ARG A 64 3.41 -7.39 1.52
N PRO A 65 4.03 -6.77 0.50
CA PRO A 65 4.89 -7.48 -0.43
C PRO A 65 6.01 -8.20 0.30
N ARG A 66 6.33 -9.43 -0.15
CA ARG A 66 7.52 -10.12 0.31
C ARG A 66 8.74 -9.38 -0.24
N GLN A 67 9.56 -8.84 0.66
CA GLN A 67 10.83 -8.27 0.28
C GLN A 67 11.86 -9.37 0.01
N LEU A 68 12.89 -9.04 -0.77
CA LEU A 68 14.05 -9.91 -0.95
C LEU A 68 14.69 -10.20 0.42
N SER A 69 15.34 -11.35 0.54
CA SER A 69 16.00 -11.72 1.80
C SER A 69 17.17 -10.79 2.09
N LYS A 70 17.38 -10.45 3.36
CA LYS A 70 18.55 -9.69 3.86
C LYS A 70 19.88 -10.35 3.56
N ASN A 71 19.88 -11.65 3.31
CA ASN A 71 21.08 -12.41 3.01
C ASN A 71 21.46 -12.35 1.52
N ILE A 72 20.69 -11.64 0.69
CA ILE A 72 21.01 -11.42 -0.72
C ILE A 72 21.87 -10.16 -0.84
N ASN A 73 23.09 -10.33 -1.37
CA ASN A 73 23.96 -9.21 -1.69
C ASN A 73 23.25 -8.24 -2.65
N GLY A 74 23.24 -6.95 -2.29
CA GLY A 74 22.63 -5.90 -3.11
C GLY A 74 21.14 -5.66 -2.88
N GLN A 75 20.53 -6.19 -1.81
CA GLN A 75 19.13 -5.86 -1.48
C GLN A 75 18.89 -4.34 -1.32
N GLU A 76 19.89 -3.59 -0.90
CA GLU A 76 19.79 -2.14 -0.67
C GLU A 76 20.02 -1.30 -1.95
N LEU A 77 20.17 -1.94 -3.11
CA LEU A 77 20.33 -1.22 -4.37
C LEU A 77 19.07 -0.39 -4.67
N ARG A 78 19.30 0.87 -5.07
CA ARG A 78 18.26 1.86 -5.39
C ARG A 78 17.32 1.47 -6.54
N GLY A 79 17.61 0.38 -7.27
CA GLY A 79 16.80 -0.13 -8.38
C GLY A 79 15.82 -1.25 -7.99
N ILE A 80 15.75 -1.62 -6.71
CA ILE A 80 14.83 -2.67 -6.24
C ILE A 80 13.52 -2.02 -5.80
N HIS A 81 12.43 -2.45 -6.42
CA HIS A 81 11.09 -1.94 -6.19
C HIS A 81 10.11 -3.08 -5.87
N VAL A 82 9.08 -2.77 -5.10
CA VAL A 82 7.89 -3.62 -4.92
C VAL A 82 6.69 -2.92 -5.54
N LEU A 83 5.60 -3.65 -5.83
CA LEU A 83 4.36 -3.08 -6.35
C LEU A 83 3.17 -3.53 -5.49
N ARG A 84 2.61 -2.60 -4.69
CA ARG A 84 1.40 -2.84 -3.90
C ARG A 84 0.48 -1.63 -3.83
N SER A 85 1.06 -0.46 -3.66
CA SER A 85 0.37 0.81 -3.50
C SER A 85 0.40 1.64 -4.78
N LEU A 86 -0.41 2.70 -4.82
CA LEU A 86 -0.36 3.68 -5.89
C LEU A 86 0.99 4.44 -5.91
N GLU A 87 1.56 4.67 -4.73
CA GLU A 87 2.87 5.29 -4.59
C GLU A 87 3.96 4.42 -5.21
N ASP A 88 3.94 3.11 -4.96
CA ASP A 88 4.85 2.15 -5.58
C ASP A 88 4.78 2.22 -7.11
N ALA A 89 3.56 2.22 -7.66
CA ALA A 89 3.34 2.32 -9.10
C ALA A 89 3.92 3.62 -9.67
N ASN A 90 3.62 4.76 -9.04
CA ASN A 90 4.15 6.05 -9.46
C ASN A 90 5.69 6.07 -9.41
N ASN A 91 6.30 5.51 -8.37
CA ASN A 91 7.74 5.44 -8.22
C ASN A 91 8.39 4.62 -9.34
N ILE A 92 7.83 3.45 -9.67
CA ILE A 92 8.30 2.62 -10.79
C ILE A 92 8.19 3.38 -12.11
N VAL A 93 7.03 3.98 -12.41
CA VAL A 93 6.81 4.72 -13.66
C VAL A 93 7.78 5.90 -13.79
N ASN A 94 7.96 6.67 -12.72
CA ASN A 94 8.86 7.81 -12.72
C ASN A 94 10.31 7.37 -12.93
N LYS A 95 10.74 6.30 -12.24
CA LYS A 95 12.09 5.73 -12.38
C LYS A 95 12.38 5.33 -13.82
N VAL A 96 11.49 4.53 -14.42
CA VAL A 96 11.65 4.02 -15.79
C VAL A 96 11.73 5.17 -16.80
N LYS A 97 10.86 6.19 -16.65
CA LYS A 97 10.83 7.34 -17.57
C LYS A 97 12.01 8.29 -17.39
N GLN A 98 12.32 8.67 -16.16
CA GLN A 98 13.36 9.67 -15.86
C GLN A 98 14.75 9.13 -16.16
N GLU A 99 15.01 7.87 -15.82
CA GLU A 99 16.32 7.24 -16.03
C GLU A 99 16.45 6.54 -17.39
N GLN A 100 15.42 6.64 -18.24
CA GLN A 100 15.36 5.97 -19.54
C GLN A 100 15.73 4.49 -19.46
N THR A 101 15.27 3.81 -18.41
CA THR A 101 15.65 2.44 -18.08
C THR A 101 15.34 1.50 -19.25
N LYS A 102 16.36 0.80 -19.76
CA LYS A 102 16.23 -0.11 -20.91
C LYS A 102 15.99 -1.56 -20.52
N ASN A 103 16.56 -1.98 -19.39
CA ASN A 103 16.52 -3.35 -18.92
C ASN A 103 15.81 -3.40 -17.58
N ILE A 104 14.76 -4.22 -17.50
CA ILE A 104 13.96 -4.40 -16.28
C ILE A 104 13.86 -5.90 -16.03
N VAL A 105 14.07 -6.31 -14.77
CA VAL A 105 13.89 -7.69 -14.32
C VAL A 105 12.69 -7.73 -13.40
N ILE A 106 11.75 -8.64 -13.67
CA ILE A 106 10.58 -8.88 -12.83
C ILE A 106 10.79 -10.20 -12.08
N ILE A 107 10.78 -10.13 -10.76
CA ILE A 107 10.92 -11.31 -9.90
C ILE A 107 9.52 -11.81 -9.52
N GLY A 108 9.07 -12.87 -10.19
CA GLY A 108 7.79 -13.53 -9.96
C GLY A 108 6.93 -13.60 -11.23
N GLN A 109 6.31 -14.77 -11.47
CA GLN A 109 5.52 -15.06 -12.66
C GLN A 109 4.00 -15.05 -12.43
N SER A 110 3.55 -14.36 -11.38
CA SER A 110 2.13 -14.27 -11.06
C SER A 110 1.43 -13.22 -11.94
N PHE A 111 0.10 -13.18 -11.85
CA PHE A 111 -0.74 -12.22 -12.58
C PHE A 111 -0.23 -10.77 -12.48
N ILE A 112 0.11 -10.30 -11.27
CA ILE A 112 0.62 -8.94 -11.06
C ILE A 112 1.92 -8.68 -11.86
N GLY A 113 2.84 -9.65 -11.86
CA GLY A 113 4.12 -9.53 -12.57
C GLY A 113 3.94 -9.54 -14.09
N LEU A 114 3.04 -10.38 -14.60
CA LEU A 114 2.74 -10.47 -16.03
C LEU A 114 2.03 -9.22 -16.55
N GLU A 115 1.05 -8.68 -15.81
CA GLU A 115 0.40 -7.41 -16.15
C GLU A 115 1.39 -6.24 -16.15
N LEU A 116 2.29 -6.19 -15.16
CA LEU A 116 3.36 -5.18 -15.13
C LEU A 116 4.30 -5.32 -16.33
N CYS A 117 4.67 -6.56 -16.71
CA CYS A 117 5.48 -6.84 -17.89
C CYS A 117 4.80 -6.34 -19.18
N GLY A 118 3.53 -6.68 -19.37
CA GLY A 118 2.74 -6.21 -20.51
C GLY A 118 2.66 -4.68 -20.56
N TRP A 119 2.44 -4.03 -19.41
CA TRP A 119 2.42 -2.58 -19.34
C TRP A 119 3.78 -1.94 -19.69
N LEU A 120 4.89 -2.46 -19.15
CA LEU A 120 6.24 -1.91 -19.39
C LEU A 120 6.75 -2.10 -20.81
N THR A 121 6.26 -3.12 -21.52
CA THR A 121 6.69 -3.43 -22.90
C THR A 121 5.88 -2.70 -23.96
N THR A 122 4.63 -2.34 -23.65
CA THR A 122 3.69 -1.73 -24.62
C THR A 122 3.33 -0.28 -24.34
N GLY A 123 3.57 0.21 -23.12
CA GLY A 123 3.13 1.53 -22.62
C GLY A 123 4.12 2.66 -22.85
#